data_AF-A0A3M7L685-F1
#
_entry.id   AF-A0A3M7L685-F1
#
_cell.length_a   1.000
_cell.length_b   1.000
_cell.length_c   1.000
_cell.angle_alpha   90.00
_cell.angle_beta   90.00
_cell.angle_gamma   90.00
#
_symmetry.space_group_name_H-M   'P 1'
#
loop_
_entity.id
_entity.type
_entity.pdbx_description
1 polymer ?
#
loop_
_entity_poly.entity_id
_entity_poly.type
_entity_poly.pdbx_seq_one_letter_code
_entity_poly.pdbx_strand_id
1 'polypeptide(L)' 'ERELTTGRHTVCDIHCTCCREVVGWLYIRAQDPRERYKEHKFILERSKVLGLDSRAPVSPLTSASLSSSSDVEDPFEMV' A
#
# COMPACT_ATOMS: atom_id res chain seq x y z
N GLU A 1 2.22 -7.98 16.00
CA GLU A 1 1.49 -9.27 15.99
C GLU A 1 0.13 -9.05 15.31
N ARG A 2 -0.39 -10.02 14.57
CA ARG A 2 -1.64 -9.92 13.80
C ARG A 2 -2.47 -11.19 13.97
N GLU A 3 -3.78 -11.03 14.10
CA GLU A 3 -4.73 -12.13 14.06
C GLU A 3 -4.99 -12.49 12.58
N LEU A 4 -4.70 -13.72 12.20
CA LEU A 4 -4.91 -14.25 10.85
C LEU A 4 -5.89 -15.42 10.91
N THR A 5 -6.32 -15.93 9.75
CA THR A 5 -7.30 -17.02 9.69
C THR A 5 -6.90 -18.27 10.48
N THR A 6 -5.60 -18.55 10.57
CA THR A 6 -5.07 -19.70 11.33
C THR A 6 -4.57 -19.35 12.73
N GLY A 7 -4.97 -18.18 13.26
CA GLY A 7 -4.64 -17.71 14.60
C GLY A 7 -3.60 -16.59 14.61
N ARG A 8 -3.02 -16.36 15.79
CA ARG A 8 -2.15 -15.22 16.07
C ARG A 8 -0.70 -15.43 15.63
N HIS A 9 -0.18 -14.48 14.85
CA HIS A 9 1.15 -14.55 14.26
C HIS A 9 1.92 -13.24 14.44
N THR A 10 3.24 -13.35 14.67
CA THR A 10 4.15 -12.21 14.49
C THR A 10 4.58 -12.18 13.03
N VAL A 11 4.30 -11.07 12.36
CA VAL A 11 4.56 -10.88 10.93
C VAL A 11 5.29 -9.56 10.69
N CYS A 12 6.04 -9.48 9.60
CA CYS A 12 6.71 -8.27 9.12
C CYS A 12 6.18 -7.92 7.73
N ASP A 13 5.89 -6.64 7.49
CA ASP A 13 5.43 -6.18 6.19
C ASP A 13 6.57 -6.11 5.18
N ILE A 14 6.29 -6.57 3.97
CA ILE A 14 7.20 -6.50 2.84
C ILE A 14 6.80 -5.29 2.01
N HIS A 15 7.73 -4.34 1.89
CA HIS A 15 7.53 -3.11 1.14
C HIS A 15 8.27 -3.19 -0.19
N CYS A 16 7.64 -2.71 -1.26
CA CYS A 16 8.32 -2.50 -2.53
C CYS A 16 9.35 -1.36 -2.40
N THR A 17 10.57 -1.57 -2.90
CA THR A 17 11.61 -0.53 -2.85
C THR A 17 11.32 0.65 -3.78
N CYS A 18 10.57 0.42 -4.86
CA CYS A 18 10.25 1.44 -5.87
C CYS A 18 9.11 2.36 -5.43
N CYS A 19 7.98 1.78 -5.01
CA CYS A 19 6.76 2.55 -4.69
C CYS A 19 6.44 2.61 -3.19
N ARG A 20 7.20 1.93 -2.33
CA ARG A 20 7.02 1.86 -0.87
C ARG A 20 5.68 1.27 -0.41
N GLU A 21 4.89 0.69 -1.30
CA GLU A 21 3.63 0.02 -0.97
C GLU A 21 3.87 -1.34 -0.30
N VAL A 22 2.97 -1.74 0.58
CA VAL A 22 2.99 -3.07 1.22
C VAL A 22 2.49 -4.11 0.22
N VAL A 23 3.42 -4.92 -0.30
CA VAL A 23 3.14 -5.97 -1.28
C VAL A 23 2.85 -7.33 -0.65
N GLY A 24 3.05 -7.47 0.67
CA GLY A 24 2.82 -8.71 1.38
C GLY A 24 3.43 -8.72 2.78
N TRP A 25 3.61 -9.92 3.34
CA TRP A 25 4.15 -10.11 4.68
C TRP A 25 4.97 -11.40 4.83
N LEU A 26 5.93 -11.38 5.75
CA LEU A 26 6.74 -12.51 6.22
C LEU A 26 6.22 -12.99 7.57
N TYR A 27 6.06 -14.30 7.74
CA TYR A 27 5.79 -14.91 9.04
C TYR A 27 7.09 -15.01 9.85
N ILE A 28 7.22 -14.23 10.93
CA ILE A 28 8.37 -14.31 11.84
C ILE A 28 8.15 -15.43 12.85
N ARG A 29 6.96 -15.48 13.47
CA ARG A 29 6.66 -16.44 14.53
C ARG A 29 5.19 -16.83 14.52
N ALA A 30 4.91 -18.11 14.71
CA ALA A 30 3.57 -18.61 14.98
C ALA A 30 3.39 -18.84 16.48
N GLN A 31 2.23 -18.47 17.03
CA GLN A 31 1.93 -18.75 18.43
C GLN A 31 1.54 -20.23 18.64
N ASP A 32 0.84 -20.83 17.67
CA ASP A 32 0.50 -22.26 17.68
C ASP A 32 1.64 -23.09 17.07
N PRO A 33 2.16 -24.12 17.76
CA PRO A 33 3.16 -25.02 17.22
C PRO A 33 2.75 -25.70 15.90
N ARG A 34 1.45 -25.92 15.68
CA ARG A 34 0.90 -26.51 14.45
C ARG A 34 1.11 -25.62 13.23
N GLU A 35 1.27 -24.31 13.44
CA GLU A 35 1.43 -23.30 12.39
C GLU A 35 2.91 -22.92 12.15
N ARG A 36 3.86 -23.51 12.89
CA ARG A 36 5.31 -23.20 12.77
C ARG A 36 5.89 -23.48 11.38
N TYR A 37 5.25 -24.33 10.57
CA TYR A 37 5.66 -24.56 9.18
C TYR A 37 5.57 -23.28 8.31
N LYS A 38 4.80 -22.28 8.75
CA LYS A 38 4.71 -20.96 8.09
C LYS A 38 5.87 -20.04 8.45
N GLU A 39 6.58 -20.27 9.56
CA GLU A 39 7.70 -19.41 9.96
C GLU A 39 8.75 -19.33 8.84
N HIS A 40 9.25 -18.12 8.61
CA HIS A 40 10.17 -17.78 7.51
C HIS A 40 9.60 -17.98 6.10
N LYS A 41 8.27 -18.16 5.97
CA LYS A 41 7.57 -18.09 4.68
C LYS A 41 6.96 -16.71 4.48
N PHE A 42 6.81 -16.31 3.23
CA PHE A 42 6.21 -15.03 2.87
C PHE A 42 4.98 -15.23 1.98
N ILE A 43 4.06 -14.29 2.06
CA ILE A 43 2.92 -14.16 1.17
C ILE A 43 3.04 -12.82 0.45
N LEU A 44 2.86 -12.83 -0.86
CA LEU A 44 2.78 -11.64 -1.69
C LEU A 44 1.43 -11.57 -2.39
N GLU A 45 0.88 -10.37 -2.50
CA GLU A 45 -0.33 -10.11 -3.27
C GLU A 45 0.01 -9.93 -4.75
N ARG A 46 -0.46 -10.86 -5.59
CA ARG A 46 -0.16 -10.87 -7.03
C ARG A 46 -0.58 -9.58 -7.74
N SER A 47 -1.72 -9.01 -7.38
CA SER A 47 -2.22 -7.74 -7.95
C SER A 47 -1.23 -6.60 -7.75
N LYS A 48 -0.70 -6.45 -6.53
CA LYS A 48 0.26 -5.41 -6.16
C LYS A 48 1.65 -5.62 -6.76
N VAL A 49 2.04 -6.88 -6.96
CA VAL A 49 3.33 -7.23 -7.59
C VAL A 49 3.28 -7.02 -9.11
N LEU A 50 2.14 -7.28 -9.74
CA LEU A 50 1.97 -7.13 -11.19
C LEU A 50 1.47 -5.73 -11.62
N GLY A 51 1.18 -4.84 -10.67
CA GLY A 51 0.65 -3.50 -10.95
C GLY A 51 -0.73 -3.53 -11.61
N LEU A 52 -1.55 -4.54 -11.25
CA LEU A 52 -2.94 -4.62 -11.71
C LEU A 52 -3.87 -3.72 -10.90
N ASP A 53 -3.40 -3.23 -9.75
CA ASP A 53 -4.03 -2.09 -9.09
C ASP A 53 -3.74 -0.84 -9.90
N SER A 54 -4.81 -0.16 -10.32
CA SER A 54 -4.84 0.97 -11.27
C SER A 54 -4.10 2.24 -10.82
N ARG A 55 -3.12 2.14 -9.92
CA ARG A 55 -2.27 3.26 -9.56
C ARG A 55 -1.36 3.52 -10.75
N ALA A 56 -1.56 4.66 -11.38
CA ALA A 56 -0.72 5.16 -12.47
C ALA A 56 0.77 4.96 -12.11
N PRO A 57 1.64 4.68 -13.11
CA PRO A 57 3.08 4.57 -12.87
C PRO A 57 3.51 5.78 -12.04
N VAL A 58 4.16 5.54 -10.91
CA VAL A 58 4.78 6.60 -10.12
C VAL A 58 5.80 7.25 -11.05
N SER A 59 5.41 8.36 -11.66
CA SER A 59 6.23 9.12 -12.58
C SER A 59 7.52 9.46 -11.83
N PRO A 60 8.71 9.18 -12.40
CA PRO A 60 9.94 9.60 -11.79
C PRO A 60 9.94 11.13 -11.81
N LEU A 61 9.80 11.74 -10.63
CA LEU A 61 9.86 13.17 -10.33
C LEU A 61 9.78 14.12 -11.54
N THR A 62 8.60 14.67 -11.79
CA THR A 62 8.49 16.09 -12.17
C THR A 62 7.82 16.81 -11.00
N SER A 63 8.65 17.44 -10.17
CA SER A 63 8.22 18.34 -9.11
C SER A 63 7.56 19.57 -9.71
N ALA A 64 6.24 19.59 -9.78
CA ALA A 64 5.49 20.83 -9.96
C ALA A 64 4.19 20.73 -9.17
N SER A 65 4.23 21.27 -7.95
CA SER A 65 3.04 21.65 -7.20
C SER A 65 2.21 22.60 -8.05
N LEU A 66 1.00 22.21 -8.44
CA LEU A 66 0.00 23.12 -8.98
C LEU A 66 -1.10 23.28 -7.92
N SER A 67 -0.94 24.30 -7.09
CA SER A 67 -2.04 24.88 -6.32
C SER A 67 -2.97 25.59 -7.30
N SER A 68 -4.14 25.02 -7.57
CA SER A 68 -5.21 25.74 -8.27
C SER A 68 -6.13 26.38 -7.22
N SER A 69 -5.82 27.62 -6.86
CA SER A 69 -6.80 28.57 -6.35
C SER A 69 -7.53 29.15 -7.56
N SER A 70 -8.85 29.07 -7.59
CA SER A 70 -9.66 29.83 -8.55
C SER A 70 -10.77 30.52 -7.78
N ASP A 71 -10.46 31.74 -7.37
CA ASP A 71 -11.43 32.78 -7.04
C ASP A 71 -12.30 33.05 -8.28
N VAL A 72 -13.62 32.86 -8.15
CA VAL A 72 -14.58 33.40 -9.12
C VAL A 72 -15.28 34.58 -8.44
N GLU A 73 -14.85 35.79 -8.77
CA GLU A 73 -15.68 36.97 -8.56
C GLU A 73 -16.77 36.97 -9.64
N ASP A 74 -18.04 36.89 -9.22
CA ASP A 74 -19.22 37.09 -10.06
C ASP A 74 -19.76 38.50 -9.80
N PRO A 75 -19.49 39.48 -10.70
CA PRO A 75 -20.10 40.79 -10.61
C PRO A 75 -21.47 40.78 -11.27
N PHE A 76 -22.49 40.91 -10.44
CA PHE A 76 -23.85 41.23 -10.85
C PHE A 76 -23.88 42.58 -11.59
N GLU A 77 -23.78 42.57 -12.92
CA GLU A 77 -24.14 43.70 -13.78
C GLU A 77 -24.95 43.23 -14.99
N MET A 78 -26.26 43.37 -14.89
CA MET A 78 -27.14 43.55 -16.04
C MET A 78 -28.12 44.67 -15.66
N VAL A 79 -27.66 45.91 -15.85
CA VAL A 79 -28.51 47.11 -16.00
C VAL A 79 -28.82 47.34 -17.48
#